data_AF-A0A7M3LTD7-F1
#
_entry.id   AF-A0A7M3LTD7-F1
#
_cell.length_a   1.000
_cell.length_b   1.000
_cell.length_c   1.000
_cell.angle_alpha   90.00
_cell.angle_beta   90.00
_cell.angle_gamma   90.00
#
_symmetry.space_group_name_H-M   'P 1'
#
loop_
_entity.id
_entity.type
_entity.pdbx_description
1 polymer ?
#
loop_
_entity_poly.entity_id
_entity_poly.type
_entity_poly.pdbx_seq_one_letter_code
_entity_poly.pdbx_strand_id
1 'polypeptide(L)'
;MKPTRRLISSLVLVAALGGAAACGPEDDTAGGSTGGSASQPAKDQKDQKADEGQGKGTEEEGPGDCGEPPTLPAGHKMVEIAVPPSKGSLSAKDAAPECTPNDFIYHGKGKANYYLFAPETNAELATGSGTTKVVPPGELWSHAADCMTNPSAVKAPYSCSGNIYDIHLDGEGKIDSIKEIWHP
;
A
#
# COMPACT_ATOMS: atom_id res chain seq x y z
N MET A 1 11.49 -44.02 -20.40
CA MET A 1 10.66 -43.72 -19.20
C MET A 1 11.29 -44.42 -18.00
N LYS A 2 11.77 -43.68 -17.01
CA LYS A 2 12.28 -44.21 -15.73
C LYS A 2 11.63 -43.41 -14.60
N PRO A 3 10.82 -44.02 -13.71
CA PRO A 3 10.25 -43.33 -12.58
C PRO A 3 11.21 -43.41 -11.39
N THR A 4 11.84 -42.30 -11.04
CA THR A 4 12.62 -42.20 -9.80
C THR A 4 11.73 -41.64 -8.71
N ARG A 5 11.19 -42.53 -7.88
CA ARG A 5 10.55 -42.21 -6.60
C ARG A 5 11.55 -41.44 -5.72
N ARG A 6 11.14 -40.30 -5.16
CA ARG A 6 11.84 -39.67 -4.04
C ARG A 6 10.91 -39.53 -2.86
N LEU A 7 11.50 -39.88 -1.71
CA LEU A 7 10.87 -40.24 -0.46
C LEU A 7 10.45 -39.00 0.32
N ILE A 8 9.33 -39.15 1.02
CA ILE A 8 8.75 -38.22 1.99
C ILE A 8 9.61 -38.29 3.26
N SER A 9 10.18 -37.15 3.67
CA SER A 9 10.81 -37.02 5.00
C SER A 9 10.03 -36.00 5.82
N SER A 10 9.34 -36.52 6.83
CA SER A 10 8.65 -35.79 7.89
C SER A 10 9.65 -35.39 8.98
N LEU A 11 9.63 -34.13 9.42
CA LEU A 11 10.42 -33.68 10.58
C LEU A 11 9.61 -32.72 11.47
N VAL A 12 9.05 -33.34 12.53
CA VAL A 12 8.93 -32.94 13.94
C VAL A 12 8.78 -31.44 14.28
N LEU A 13 7.61 -31.08 14.83
CA LEU A 13 7.36 -29.87 15.61
C LEU A 13 8.04 -29.97 16.99
N VAL A 14 8.74 -28.91 17.40
CA VAL A 14 9.09 -28.65 18.80
C VAL A 14 8.27 -27.44 19.26
N ALA A 15 7.34 -27.66 20.19
CA ALA A 15 6.61 -26.62 20.89
C ALA A 15 7.42 -26.17 22.12
N ALA A 16 7.76 -24.88 22.18
CA ALA A 16 8.27 -24.26 23.40
C ALA A 16 7.17 -23.37 24.00
N LEU A 17 6.67 -23.79 25.16
CA LEU A 17 5.79 -23.02 26.05
C LEU A 17 6.64 -22.25 27.08
N GLY A 18 6.32 -20.98 27.30
CA GLY A 18 6.79 -20.17 28.43
C GLY A 18 6.88 -18.70 28.05
N GLY A 19 6.40 -17.73 28.82
CA GLY A 19 5.71 -17.70 30.10
C GLY A 19 5.25 -16.26 30.33
N ALA A 20 4.09 -16.07 30.94
CA ALA A 20 3.56 -14.75 31.28
C ALA A 20 4.31 -14.17 32.49
N ALA A 21 4.68 -12.90 32.42
CA ALA A 21 5.03 -12.09 33.59
C ALA A 21 4.12 -10.85 33.59
N ALA A 22 3.22 -10.83 34.58
CA ALA A 22 2.48 -9.65 35.00
C ALA A 22 3.30 -8.92 36.07
N CYS A 23 3.39 -7.59 36.01
CA CYS A 23 3.67 -6.70 37.13
C CYS A 23 3.21 -5.27 36.80
N GLY A 24 2.24 -4.75 37.55
CA GLY A 24 2.03 -3.30 37.76
C GLY A 24 3.08 -2.72 38.74
N PRO A 25 2.96 -1.50 39.30
CA PRO A 25 1.74 -0.72 39.59
C PRO A 25 1.78 0.78 39.19
N GLU A 26 0.79 1.51 39.69
CA GLU A 26 0.29 2.87 39.50
C GLU A 26 1.13 3.95 40.24
N ASP A 27 1.01 5.24 39.87
CA ASP A 27 0.70 6.39 40.77
C ASP A 27 0.95 7.79 40.14
N ASP A 28 -0.12 8.59 40.19
CA ASP A 28 -0.29 10.03 40.50
C ASP A 28 0.72 11.11 40.09
N THR A 29 0.20 12.23 39.53
CA THR A 29 0.12 13.52 40.24
C THR A 29 -0.52 14.62 39.38
N ALA A 30 -1.47 15.32 40.02
CA ALA A 30 -2.20 16.48 39.54
C ALA A 30 -1.33 17.72 39.28
N GLY A 31 -1.80 18.59 38.37
CA GLY A 31 -1.26 19.93 38.20
C GLY A 31 -2.19 20.80 37.37
N GLY A 32 -3.18 21.41 38.02
CA GLY A 32 -4.01 22.44 37.40
C GLY A 32 -3.26 23.76 37.24
N SER A 33 -3.61 24.53 36.21
CA SER A 33 -3.65 25.99 36.31
C SER A 33 -4.62 26.59 35.32
N THR A 34 -5.53 27.35 35.91
CA THR A 34 -6.56 28.23 35.37
C THR A 34 -5.98 29.51 34.76
N GLY A 35 -6.73 30.10 33.82
CA GLY A 35 -6.67 31.53 33.47
C GLY A 35 -6.45 31.76 31.98
N GLY A 36 -7.23 32.52 31.23
CA GLY A 36 -8.38 33.36 31.55
C GLY A 36 -8.94 33.94 30.24
N SER A 37 -10.24 34.26 30.24
CA SER A 37 -10.98 34.90 29.14
C SER A 37 -10.45 36.30 28.79
N ALA A 38 -10.50 36.64 27.51
CA ALA A 38 -10.87 37.99 27.07
C ALA A 38 -11.49 37.95 25.65
N SER A 39 -12.60 38.66 25.51
CA SER A 39 -13.51 38.67 24.35
C SER A 39 -13.29 39.88 23.42
N GLN A 40 -13.70 39.70 22.15
CA GLN A 40 -14.28 40.66 21.17
C GLN A 40 -13.37 41.75 20.53
N PRO A 41 -13.75 42.39 19.39
CA PRO A 41 -15.01 42.33 18.62
C PRO A 41 -14.89 42.08 17.10
N ALA A 42 -16.07 41.96 16.48
CA ALA A 42 -16.38 41.73 15.07
C ALA A 42 -16.02 42.89 14.11
N LYS A 43 -15.88 42.55 12.82
CA LYS A 43 -16.11 43.45 11.68
C LYS A 43 -16.79 42.73 10.52
N ASP A 44 -17.57 43.55 9.83
CA ASP A 44 -18.71 43.36 8.95
C ASP A 44 -18.55 42.54 7.66
N GLN A 45 -19.74 42.12 7.21
CA GLN A 45 -20.15 41.50 5.96
C GLN A 45 -19.60 42.16 4.69
N LYS A 46 -19.42 41.34 3.65
CA LYS A 46 -20.02 41.68 2.35
C LYS A 46 -20.34 40.44 1.51
N ASP A 47 -21.63 40.31 1.24
CA ASP A 47 -22.26 39.46 0.26
C ASP A 47 -21.63 39.57 -1.13
N GLN A 48 -21.30 38.42 -1.73
CA GLN A 48 -21.31 38.26 -3.19
C GLN A 48 -21.97 36.93 -3.56
N LYS A 49 -23.29 37.05 -3.77
CA LYS A 49 -24.07 36.49 -4.88
C LYS A 49 -23.65 35.11 -5.39
N ALA A 50 -24.46 34.13 -5.02
CA ALA A 50 -24.65 32.88 -5.74
C ALA A 50 -24.96 33.16 -7.22
N ASP A 51 -24.20 32.53 -8.11
CA ASP A 51 -24.60 32.35 -9.50
C ASP A 51 -25.13 30.92 -9.64
N GLU A 52 -26.44 30.84 -9.87
CA GLU A 52 -27.17 29.63 -10.22
C GLU A 52 -26.76 29.19 -11.63
N GLY A 53 -25.64 28.47 -11.72
CA GLY A 53 -25.28 27.65 -12.88
C GLY A 53 -25.97 26.30 -12.81
N GLN A 54 -27.28 26.32 -13.07
CA GLN A 54 -28.11 25.13 -13.23
C GLN A 54 -27.66 24.34 -14.46
N GLY A 55 -26.90 23.28 -14.22
CA GLY A 55 -26.44 22.34 -15.23
C GLY A 55 -26.09 21.00 -14.59
N LYS A 56 -27.04 20.43 -13.84
CA LYS A 56 -26.96 19.04 -13.33
C LYS A 56 -27.19 18.09 -14.51
N GLY A 57 -26.22 18.05 -15.43
CA GLY A 57 -26.01 16.89 -16.27
C GLY A 57 -25.35 15.86 -15.38
N THR A 58 -26.13 14.87 -14.93
CA THR A 58 -25.56 13.58 -14.58
C THR A 58 -25.13 12.98 -15.91
N GLU A 59 -23.97 13.43 -16.42
CA GLU A 59 -23.23 12.65 -17.38
C GLU A 59 -22.85 11.39 -16.61
N GLU A 60 -23.55 10.30 -16.88
CA GLU A 60 -22.96 8.99 -16.72
C GLU A 60 -21.61 9.10 -17.42
N GLU A 61 -20.53 9.19 -16.63
CA GLU A 61 -19.18 9.23 -17.18
C GLU A 61 -19.09 8.02 -18.11
N GLY A 62 -19.10 8.30 -19.41
CA GLY A 62 -19.06 7.26 -20.43
C GLY A 62 -17.82 6.39 -20.21
N PRO A 63 -17.78 5.18 -20.80
CA PRO A 63 -16.56 4.39 -20.78
C PRO A 63 -15.42 5.28 -21.30
N GLY A 64 -14.43 5.57 -20.46
CA GLY A 64 -13.31 6.42 -20.81
C GLY A 64 -12.66 5.93 -22.10
N ASP A 65 -12.17 6.85 -22.94
CA ASP A 65 -11.38 6.47 -24.10
C ASP A 65 -9.93 6.24 -23.67
N CYS A 66 -9.68 5.15 -22.98
CA CYS A 66 -8.35 4.83 -22.46
C CYS A 66 -7.38 4.34 -23.55
N GLY A 67 -7.86 4.05 -24.77
CA GLY A 67 -7.04 3.43 -25.81
C GLY A 67 -6.59 2.01 -25.46
N GLU A 68 -5.36 1.65 -25.83
CA GLU A 68 -4.81 0.32 -25.56
C GLU A 68 -4.25 0.22 -24.13
N PRO A 69 -4.54 -0.87 -23.38
CA PRO A 69 -4.00 -1.07 -22.05
C PRO A 69 -2.46 -1.08 -22.03
N PRO A 70 -1.83 -0.60 -20.94
CA PRO A 70 -0.38 -0.61 -20.84
C PRO A 70 0.16 -2.05 -20.92
N THR A 71 1.22 -2.24 -21.71
CA THR A 71 1.94 -3.51 -21.79
C THR A 71 3.12 -3.49 -20.84
N LEU A 72 3.23 -4.52 -20.00
CA LEU A 72 4.34 -4.67 -19.06
C LEU A 72 5.56 -5.31 -19.74
N PRO A 73 6.79 -4.97 -19.31
CA PRO A 73 7.98 -5.68 -19.77
C PRO A 73 7.93 -7.18 -19.43
N ALA A 74 8.71 -7.99 -20.13
CA ALA A 74 8.77 -9.43 -19.86
C ALA A 74 9.24 -9.71 -18.42
N GLY A 75 8.59 -10.65 -17.74
CA GLY A 75 8.88 -10.99 -16.34
C GLY A 75 8.23 -10.06 -15.32
N HIS A 76 7.70 -8.91 -15.75
CA HIS A 76 6.99 -7.98 -14.87
C HIS A 76 5.52 -8.35 -14.68
N LYS A 77 5.00 -8.04 -13.49
CA LYS A 77 3.60 -8.19 -13.12
C LYS A 77 3.17 -7.01 -12.26
N MET A 78 1.98 -6.51 -12.54
CA MET A 78 1.29 -5.60 -11.64
C MET A 78 0.58 -6.42 -10.57
N VAL A 79 0.70 -6.02 -9.31
CA VAL A 79 0.07 -6.68 -8.17
C VAL A 79 -0.51 -5.66 -7.19
N GLU A 80 -1.63 -6.01 -6.56
CA GLU A 80 -2.20 -5.27 -5.44
C GLU A 80 -1.96 -6.05 -4.16
N ILE A 81 -1.30 -5.44 -3.17
CA ILE A 81 -1.03 -6.09 -1.88
C ILE A 81 -2.35 -6.41 -1.17
N ALA A 82 -2.53 -7.68 -0.81
CA ALA A 82 -3.80 -8.18 -0.26
C ALA A 82 -3.85 -8.12 1.28
N VAL A 83 -2.69 -8.22 1.93
CA VAL A 83 -2.53 -8.08 3.39
C VAL A 83 -1.18 -7.41 3.69
N PRO A 84 -1.02 -6.74 4.85
CA PRO A 84 0.26 -6.15 5.23
C PRO A 84 1.41 -7.15 5.07
N PRO A 85 2.47 -6.80 4.32
CA PRO A 85 3.56 -7.73 4.06
C PRO A 85 4.28 -8.13 5.34
N SER A 86 4.83 -9.35 5.33
CA SER A 86 5.58 -9.91 6.45
C SER A 86 7.01 -10.20 6.01
N LYS A 87 7.96 -10.26 6.96
CA LYS A 87 9.40 -10.32 6.66
C LYS A 87 9.74 -11.48 5.71
N GLY A 88 10.02 -11.14 4.45
CA GLY A 88 10.44 -12.09 3.41
C GLY A 88 9.34 -12.58 2.47
N SER A 89 8.11 -12.09 2.60
CA SER A 89 7.03 -12.46 1.69
C SER A 89 5.99 -11.38 1.43
N LEU A 90 5.34 -11.52 0.27
CA LEU A 90 4.28 -10.65 -0.20
C LEU A 90 3.06 -11.50 -0.55
N SER A 91 1.90 -11.17 0.03
CA SER A 91 0.64 -11.71 -0.43
C SER A 91 -0.08 -10.65 -1.26
N ALA A 92 -0.30 -10.95 -2.55
CA ALA A 92 -0.83 -9.97 -3.48
C ALA A 92 -1.71 -10.62 -4.54
N LYS A 93 -2.73 -9.90 -5.00
CA LYS A 93 -3.55 -10.28 -6.16
C LYS A 93 -2.87 -9.79 -7.43
N ASP A 94 -2.95 -10.56 -8.51
CA ASP A 94 -2.53 -10.07 -9.82
C ASP A 94 -3.44 -8.89 -10.20
N ALA A 95 -2.86 -7.74 -10.53
CA ALA A 95 -3.59 -6.52 -10.85
C ALA A 95 -3.71 -6.35 -12.36
N ALA A 96 -4.89 -5.97 -12.82
CA ALA A 96 -5.18 -5.70 -14.22
C ALA A 96 -5.54 -4.22 -14.40
N PRO A 97 -5.19 -3.60 -15.54
CA PRO A 97 -5.61 -2.25 -15.84
C PRO A 97 -7.12 -2.21 -16.09
N GLU A 98 -7.79 -1.28 -15.43
CA GLU A 98 -9.19 -0.94 -15.60
C GLU A 98 -9.29 0.47 -16.15
N CYS A 99 -10.04 0.61 -17.24
CA CYS A 99 -10.26 1.90 -17.86
C CYS A 99 -11.23 2.74 -17.02
N THR A 100 -10.79 3.93 -16.64
CA THR A 100 -11.61 4.96 -15.98
C THR A 100 -11.83 6.13 -16.94
N PRO A 101 -12.72 7.09 -16.62
CA PRO A 101 -12.91 8.28 -17.46
C PRO A 101 -11.62 9.10 -17.69
N ASN A 102 -10.61 8.97 -16.82
CA ASN A 102 -9.38 9.77 -16.88
C ASN A 102 -8.16 9.01 -17.38
N ASP A 103 -7.99 7.73 -16.99
CA ASP A 103 -6.83 6.89 -17.34
C ASP A 103 -7.07 5.40 -17.02
N PHE A 104 -6.08 4.54 -17.27
CA PHE A 104 -6.02 3.20 -16.70
C PHE A 104 -5.55 3.22 -15.25
N ILE A 105 -6.32 2.56 -14.39
CA ILE A 105 -5.92 2.28 -12.99
C ILE A 105 -5.80 0.77 -12.78
N TYR A 106 -4.85 0.35 -11.96
CA TYR A 106 -4.68 -1.08 -11.70
C TYR A 106 -5.46 -1.51 -10.47
N HIS A 107 -6.16 -2.64 -10.58
CA HIS A 107 -6.86 -3.26 -9.46
C HIS A 107 -6.62 -4.76 -9.42
N GLY A 108 -6.42 -5.28 -8.21
CA GLY A 108 -6.21 -6.67 -7.90
C GLY A 108 -7.42 -7.53 -8.25
N LYS A 109 -7.18 -8.59 -9.01
CA LYS A 109 -8.19 -9.55 -9.47
C LYS A 109 -7.95 -10.92 -8.87
N GLY A 110 -9.06 -11.62 -8.61
CA GLY A 110 -9.02 -13.01 -8.17
C GLY A 110 -8.47 -13.19 -6.75
N LYS A 111 -7.82 -14.35 -6.55
CA LYS A 111 -7.26 -14.76 -5.25
C LYS A 111 -5.84 -14.24 -5.10
N ALA A 112 -5.45 -13.94 -3.86
CA ALA A 112 -4.08 -13.56 -3.56
C ALA A 112 -3.12 -14.74 -3.77
N ASN A 113 -2.03 -14.46 -4.45
CA ASN A 113 -0.85 -15.31 -4.56
C ASN A 113 0.12 -14.98 -3.42
N TYR A 114 1.04 -15.90 -3.16
CA TYR A 114 2.11 -15.72 -2.18
C TYR A 114 3.45 -15.74 -2.88
N TYR A 115 4.20 -14.66 -2.72
CA TYR A 115 5.50 -14.44 -3.34
C TYR A 115 6.59 -14.37 -2.28
N LEU A 116 7.75 -14.94 -2.59
CA LEU A 116 8.95 -14.82 -1.76
C LEU A 116 9.88 -13.78 -2.38
N PHE A 117 10.57 -13.03 -1.54
CA PHE A 117 11.64 -12.14 -1.97
C PHE A 117 12.94 -12.93 -2.22
N ALA A 118 13.64 -12.59 -3.31
CA ALA A 118 15.00 -13.03 -3.53
C ALA A 118 15.95 -12.33 -2.50
N PRO A 119 17.11 -12.93 -2.18
CA PRO A 119 18.03 -12.35 -1.19
C PRO A 119 18.46 -10.91 -1.47
N GLU A 120 18.64 -10.55 -2.74
CA GLU A 120 19.11 -9.23 -3.20
C GLU A 120 18.00 -8.50 -3.97
N THR A 121 16.78 -8.48 -3.42
CA THR A 121 15.65 -7.78 -4.05
C THR A 121 15.94 -6.28 -4.15
N ASN A 122 15.81 -5.72 -5.35
CA ASN A 122 15.74 -4.26 -5.53
C ASN A 122 14.34 -3.74 -5.17
N ALA A 123 14.24 -2.84 -4.20
CA ALA A 123 12.98 -2.26 -3.76
C ALA A 123 12.95 -0.74 -3.99
N GLU A 124 11.88 -0.25 -4.59
CA GLU A 124 11.66 1.16 -4.87
C GLU A 124 10.30 1.64 -4.35
N LEU A 125 10.29 2.79 -3.68
CA LEU A 125 9.06 3.48 -3.25
C LEU A 125 8.82 4.73 -4.09
N ALA A 126 7.55 5.00 -4.36
CA ALA A 126 7.14 6.18 -5.09
C ALA A 126 7.30 7.44 -4.22
N THR A 127 7.84 8.50 -4.80
CA THR A 127 8.00 9.82 -4.15
C THR A 127 7.16 10.91 -4.82
N GLY A 128 6.32 10.54 -5.78
CA GLY A 128 5.54 11.44 -6.63
C GLY A 128 5.46 10.93 -8.07
N SER A 129 4.80 11.68 -8.93
CA SER A 129 4.59 11.33 -10.34
C SER A 129 5.90 11.00 -11.06
N GLY A 130 6.03 9.75 -11.51
CA GLY A 130 7.19 9.26 -12.27
C GLY A 130 8.51 9.23 -11.49
N THR A 131 8.49 9.43 -10.17
CA THR A 131 9.70 9.45 -9.34
C THR A 131 9.67 8.36 -8.29
N THR A 132 10.81 7.70 -8.13
CA THR A 132 11.01 6.64 -7.14
C THR A 132 12.32 6.82 -6.40
N LYS A 133 12.43 6.13 -5.27
CA LYS A 133 13.65 6.03 -4.49
C LYS A 133 13.91 4.58 -4.12
N VAL A 134 15.15 4.14 -4.32
CA VAL A 134 15.62 2.83 -3.86
C VAL A 134 15.67 2.80 -2.34
N VAL A 135 15.10 1.75 -1.74
CA VAL A 135 15.02 1.53 -0.30
C VAL A 135 15.38 0.09 0.05
N PRO A 136 15.78 -0.21 1.30
CA PRO A 136 15.87 -1.58 1.77
C PRO A 136 14.49 -2.28 1.72
N PRO A 137 14.41 -3.59 1.42
CA PRO A 137 13.13 -4.31 1.41
C PRO A 137 12.31 -4.18 2.70
N GLY A 138 12.98 -4.08 3.86
CA GLY A 138 12.32 -3.85 5.14
C GLY A 138 11.61 -2.50 5.27
N GLU A 139 12.14 -1.45 4.62
CA GLU A 139 11.49 -0.13 4.54
C GLU A 139 10.25 -0.22 3.65
N LEU A 140 10.34 -0.91 2.51
CA LEU A 140 9.17 -1.16 1.65
C LEU A 140 8.06 -1.92 2.39
N TRP A 141 8.40 -2.96 3.17
CA TRP A 141 7.38 -3.70 3.93
C TRP A 141 6.69 -2.82 4.97
N SER A 142 7.45 -1.98 5.66
CA SER A 142 6.92 -1.08 6.67
C SER A 142 6.01 -0.04 6.02
N HIS A 143 6.44 0.56 4.91
CA HIS A 143 5.64 1.51 4.12
C HIS A 143 4.33 0.88 3.63
N ALA A 144 4.40 -0.30 2.99
CA ALA A 144 3.20 -1.01 2.52
C ALA A 144 2.25 -1.35 3.67
N ALA A 145 2.77 -1.80 4.82
CA ALA A 145 1.95 -2.09 6.00
C ALA A 145 1.29 -0.82 6.56
N ASP A 146 2.03 0.28 6.66
CA ASP A 146 1.52 1.57 7.11
C ASP A 146 0.45 2.09 6.14
N CYS A 147 0.64 1.97 4.82
CA CYS A 147 -0.38 2.38 3.86
C CYS A 147 -1.68 1.60 3.95
N MET A 148 -1.64 0.35 4.41
CA MET A 148 -2.84 -0.46 4.61
C MET A 148 -3.50 -0.25 5.98
N THR A 149 -2.74 0.14 7.01
CA THR A 149 -3.21 0.08 8.41
C THR A 149 -3.15 1.40 9.15
N ASN A 150 -2.21 2.28 8.81
CA ASN A 150 -2.04 3.61 9.39
C ASN A 150 -1.42 4.61 8.38
N PRO A 151 -2.17 5.07 7.37
CA PRO A 151 -1.63 5.95 6.33
C PRO A 151 -1.02 7.25 6.87
N SER A 152 -1.47 7.71 8.04
CA SER A 152 -0.94 8.91 8.71
C SER A 152 0.49 8.74 9.27
N ALA A 153 0.96 7.49 9.41
CA ALA A 153 2.32 7.19 9.81
C ALA A 153 3.32 7.40 8.68
N VAL A 154 2.88 7.28 7.41
CA VAL A 154 3.74 7.47 6.24
C VAL A 154 4.26 8.90 6.21
N LYS A 155 5.58 9.03 6.07
CA LYS A 155 6.27 10.32 6.10
C LYS A 155 6.69 10.72 4.70
N ALA A 156 6.67 12.04 4.45
CA ALA A 156 7.30 12.62 3.28
C ALA A 156 8.76 12.13 3.15
N PRO A 157 9.23 11.85 1.93
CA PRO A 157 8.61 12.17 0.65
C PRO A 157 7.62 11.13 0.12
N TYR A 158 7.32 10.07 0.87
CA TYR A 158 6.46 8.99 0.40
C TYR A 158 4.97 9.32 0.61
N SER A 159 4.12 8.67 -0.18
CA SER A 159 2.66 8.73 -0.08
C SER A 159 2.08 7.36 -0.39
N CYS A 160 0.89 7.07 0.15
CA CYS A 160 0.19 5.83 -0.16
C CYS A 160 -0.50 5.92 -1.52
N SER A 161 -0.12 5.04 -2.44
CA SER A 161 -0.61 5.05 -3.82
C SER A 161 -1.34 3.74 -4.17
N GLY A 162 -2.42 3.46 -3.44
CA GLY A 162 -3.35 2.37 -3.78
C GLY A 162 -2.82 0.95 -3.57
N ASN A 163 -1.65 0.78 -2.94
CA ASN A 163 -1.01 -0.52 -2.70
C ASN A 163 -0.73 -1.33 -3.98
N ILE A 164 -0.50 -0.63 -5.09
CA ILE A 164 -0.19 -1.21 -6.40
C ILE A 164 1.33 -1.21 -6.62
N TYR A 165 1.86 -2.37 -7.00
CA TYR A 165 3.29 -2.57 -7.23
C TYR A 165 3.54 -3.25 -8.56
N ASP A 166 4.60 -2.83 -9.23
CA ASP A 166 5.24 -3.52 -10.33
C ASP A 166 6.32 -4.44 -9.75
N ILE A 167 6.16 -5.76 -9.91
CA ILE A 167 7.15 -6.76 -9.49
C ILE A 167 7.78 -7.42 -10.70
N HIS A 168 9.08 -7.68 -10.64
CA HIS A 168 9.75 -8.63 -11.53
C HIS A 168 9.98 -9.93 -10.78
N LEU A 169 9.79 -11.05 -11.49
CA LEU A 169 10.04 -12.38 -10.95
C LEU A 169 11.28 -12.99 -11.60
N ASP A 170 12.16 -13.54 -10.79
CA ASP A 170 13.32 -14.30 -11.27
C ASP A 170 12.92 -15.66 -11.88
N GLY A 171 13.91 -16.41 -12.37
CA GLY A 171 13.67 -17.74 -12.95
C GLY A 171 13.14 -18.80 -11.96
N GLU A 172 13.16 -18.52 -10.66
CA GLU A 172 12.58 -19.37 -9.60
C GLU A 172 11.17 -18.88 -9.17
N GLY A 173 10.69 -17.77 -9.72
CA GLY A 173 9.41 -17.16 -9.36
C GLY A 173 9.47 -16.32 -8.08
N LYS A 174 10.66 -15.91 -7.64
CA LYS A 174 10.84 -14.99 -6.50
C LYS A 174 10.91 -13.56 -6.99
N ILE A 175 10.50 -12.62 -6.16
CA ILE A 175 10.59 -11.19 -6.43
C ILE A 175 12.06 -10.79 -6.33
N ASP A 176 12.68 -10.39 -7.44
CA ASP A 176 14.02 -9.80 -7.47
C ASP A 176 13.99 -8.28 -7.69
N SER A 177 12.86 -7.72 -8.12
CA SER A 177 12.58 -6.29 -8.14
C SER A 177 11.13 -6.00 -7.78
N ILE A 178 10.90 -4.94 -6.99
CA ILE A 178 9.58 -4.44 -6.63
C ILE A 178 9.59 -2.91 -6.60
N LYS A 179 8.58 -2.29 -7.21
CA LYS A 179 8.44 -0.84 -7.30
C LYS A 179 6.99 -0.44 -7.05
N GLU A 180 6.76 0.44 -6.09
CA GLU A 180 5.45 1.06 -5.90
C GLU A 180 5.09 1.94 -7.10
N ILE A 181 3.88 1.78 -7.63
CA ILE A 181 3.37 2.66 -8.68
C ILE A 181 2.66 3.84 -8.04
N TRP A 182 3.13 5.04 -8.37
CA TRP A 182 2.47 6.26 -7.92
C TRP A 182 1.11 6.42 -8.58
N HIS A 183 0.13 6.78 -7.77
CA HIS A 183 -1.20 7.21 -8.19
C HIS A 183 -1.57 8.47 -7.38
N PRO A 184 -2.09 9.53 -8.03
CA PRO A 184 -2.56 10.74 -7.35
C PRO A 184 -3.78 10.48 -6.46
#